data_AF-A0A1Q2YYG5-F1
#
_entry.id   AF-A0A1Q2YYG5-F1
#
_cell.length_a   1.000
_cell.length_b   1.000
_cell.length_c   1.000
_cell.angle_alpha   90.00
_cell.angle_beta   90.00
_cell.angle_gamma   90.00
#
_symmetry.space_group_name_H-M   'P 1'
#
loop_
_entity.id
_entity.type
_entity.pdbx_description
1 polymer ?
#
loop_
_entity_poly.entity_id
_entity_poly.type
_entity_poly.pdbx_seq_one_letter_code
_entity_poly.pdbx_strand_id
1 'polypeptide(L)'
;MPAGEPVGEEEFAALMAPLGPFAPSPRLAVGVSGGPDSLATFLLAHRWAMARGGSALALVADHGLRPDSAAEAEAVAGRLQARGHEVRILSLGLPSGPALHERARRARLAALEAAASEAGAPWLLLGHHRRDQAETLLFRLLRGSGETGLAAMAPARALPNVMVLRPLLDMPVARLEATVAGAGLEPVRDPSNGDPRFARARLRAALGAVS
;
A
#
# COMPACT_ATOMS: atom_id res chain seq x y z
N MET A 1 -6.84 18.84 10.53
CA MET A 1 -7.35 17.47 10.72
C MET A 1 -6.81 16.93 12.03
N PRO A 2 -7.64 16.55 13.01
CA PRO A 2 -7.16 16.01 14.28
C PRO A 2 -6.40 14.69 14.03
N ALA A 3 -5.20 14.60 14.59
CA ALA A 3 -4.43 13.36 14.60
C ALA A 3 -5.16 12.34 15.48
N GLY A 4 -5.43 11.13 14.95
CA GLY A 4 -5.98 10.02 15.74
C GLY A 4 -7.44 9.64 15.46
N GLU A 5 -8.13 10.33 14.56
CA GLU A 5 -9.47 9.91 14.10
C GLU A 5 -9.39 9.04 12.82
N PRO A 6 -10.30 8.07 12.62
CA PRO A 6 -10.41 7.34 11.36
C PRO A 6 -10.66 8.25 10.16
N VAL A 7 -10.19 7.83 8.98
CA VAL A 7 -10.51 8.50 7.71
C VAL A 7 -11.99 8.28 7.38
N GLY A 8 -12.71 9.38 7.12
CA GLY A 8 -14.14 9.34 6.83
C GLY A 8 -14.45 8.88 5.40
N GLU A 9 -15.68 8.43 5.14
CA GLU A 9 -16.09 8.01 3.79
C GLU A 9 -16.12 9.16 2.79
N GLU A 10 -16.67 10.31 3.16
CA GLU A 10 -16.71 11.51 2.32
C GLU A 10 -15.30 12.06 2.06
N GLU A 11 -14.45 12.07 3.08
CA GLU A 11 -13.04 12.47 2.96
C GLU A 11 -12.32 11.56 1.96
N PHE A 12 -12.45 10.24 2.10
CA PHE A 12 -11.82 9.31 1.16
C PHE A 12 -12.40 9.44 -0.25
N ALA A 13 -13.71 9.68 -0.39
CA ALA A 13 -14.33 9.94 -1.68
C ALA A 13 -13.76 11.21 -2.35
N ALA A 14 -13.50 12.27 -1.58
CA ALA A 14 -12.85 13.48 -2.07
C ALA A 14 -11.40 13.24 -2.51
N LEU A 15 -10.66 12.37 -1.81
CA LEU A 15 -9.30 11.95 -2.22
C LEU A 15 -9.30 11.10 -3.50
N MET A 16 -10.34 10.30 -3.71
CA MET A 16 -10.49 9.48 -4.90
C MET A 16 -10.95 10.29 -6.12
N ALA A 17 -11.81 11.30 -5.94
CA ALA A 17 -12.42 12.08 -7.02
C ALA A 17 -11.42 12.58 -8.10
N PRO A 18 -10.27 13.20 -7.77
CA PRO A 18 -9.32 13.67 -8.78
C PRO A 18 -8.51 12.56 -9.46
N LEU A 19 -8.61 11.31 -8.98
CA LEU A 19 -7.89 10.15 -9.52
C LEU A 19 -8.67 9.39 -10.61
N GLY A 20 -9.91 9.80 -10.87
CA GLY A 20 -10.77 9.23 -11.90
C GLY A 20 -10.38 9.67 -13.33
N PRO A 21 -11.21 9.35 -14.33
CA PRO A 21 -12.58 8.84 -14.22
C PRO A 21 -12.65 7.38 -13.74
N PHE A 22 -13.73 7.03 -13.06
CA PHE A 22 -14.05 5.66 -12.64
C PHE A 22 -15.28 5.15 -13.37
N ALA A 23 -15.37 3.83 -13.55
CA ALA A 23 -16.60 3.19 -14.00
C ALA A 23 -17.72 3.36 -12.93
N PRO A 24 -19.01 3.33 -13.32
CA PRO A 24 -20.12 3.43 -12.38
C PRO A 24 -20.05 2.39 -11.24
N SER A 25 -19.66 1.15 -11.57
CA SER A 25 -19.39 0.06 -10.63
C SER A 25 -17.89 -0.27 -10.65
N PRO A 26 -17.05 0.46 -9.90
CA PRO A 26 -15.60 0.36 -9.99
C PRO A 26 -15.09 -0.98 -9.43
N ARG A 27 -14.19 -1.63 -10.17
CA ARG A 27 -13.47 -2.83 -9.72
C ARG A 27 -12.05 -2.45 -9.34
N LEU A 28 -11.74 -2.51 -8.06
CA LEU A 28 -10.45 -2.10 -7.50
C LEU A 28 -9.60 -3.32 -7.14
N ALA A 29 -8.30 -3.21 -7.32
CA ALA A 29 -7.32 -4.10 -6.68
C ALA A 29 -6.53 -3.28 -5.66
N VAL A 30 -6.18 -3.89 -4.52
CA VAL A 30 -5.41 -3.20 -3.47
C VAL A 30 -4.24 -4.09 -3.04
N GLY A 31 -3.02 -3.56 -3.09
CA GLY A 31 -1.86 -4.25 -2.54
C GLY A 31 -1.87 -4.22 -1.00
N VAL A 32 -1.99 -5.38 -0.36
CA VAL A 32 -2.07 -5.52 1.09
C VAL A 32 -0.85 -6.26 1.63
N SER A 33 -0.06 -5.60 2.47
CA SER A 33 1.10 -6.20 3.14
C SER A 33 0.80 -6.73 4.54
N GLY A 34 -0.40 -6.45 5.08
CA GLY A 34 -0.77 -6.76 6.47
C GLY A 34 -0.44 -5.68 7.48
N GLY A 35 0.36 -4.67 7.09
CA GLY A 35 0.60 -3.48 7.90
C GLY A 35 -0.60 -2.51 7.92
N PRO A 36 -0.65 -1.58 8.88
CA PRO A 36 -1.79 -0.70 9.09
C PRO A 36 -2.13 0.13 7.85
N ASP A 37 -1.13 0.65 7.14
CA ASP A 37 -1.35 1.54 5.98
C ASP A 37 -2.06 0.81 4.83
N SER A 38 -1.62 -0.42 4.55
CA SER A 38 -2.18 -1.26 3.49
C SER A 38 -3.58 -1.77 3.82
N LEU A 39 -3.83 -2.11 5.10
CA LEU A 39 -5.15 -2.50 5.60
C LEU A 39 -6.13 -1.33 5.58
N ALA A 40 -5.71 -0.14 6.03
CA ALA A 40 -6.51 1.08 5.96
C ALA A 40 -6.89 1.39 4.52
N THR A 41 -5.92 1.32 3.60
CA THR A 41 -6.15 1.54 2.17
C THR A 41 -7.19 0.58 1.61
N PHE A 42 -7.08 -0.72 1.96
CA PHE A 42 -8.06 -1.72 1.54
C PHE A 42 -9.45 -1.45 2.09
N LEU A 43 -9.58 -1.19 3.39
CA LEU A 43 -10.88 -0.93 4.03
C LEU A 43 -11.60 0.27 3.42
N LEU A 44 -10.86 1.38 3.21
CA LEU A 44 -11.41 2.60 2.61
C LEU A 44 -11.81 2.38 1.15
N ALA A 45 -10.95 1.74 0.36
CA ALA A 45 -11.22 1.40 -1.03
C ALA A 45 -12.43 0.47 -1.18
N HIS A 46 -12.53 -0.54 -0.33
CA HIS A 46 -13.63 -1.49 -0.30
C HIS A 46 -14.96 -0.79 -0.03
N ARG A 47 -15.05 0.00 1.06
CA ARG A 47 -16.27 0.78 1.38
C ARG A 47 -16.66 1.70 0.23
N TRP A 48 -15.69 2.42 -0.33
CA TRP A 48 -15.92 3.35 -1.43
C TRP A 48 -16.45 2.67 -2.70
N ALA A 49 -15.91 1.50 -3.05
CA ALA A 49 -16.35 0.73 -4.21
C ALA A 49 -17.73 0.09 -3.98
N MET A 50 -17.96 -0.50 -2.80
CA MET A 50 -19.24 -1.11 -2.45
C MET A 50 -20.39 -0.11 -2.44
N ALA A 51 -20.16 1.11 -1.94
CA ALA A 51 -21.14 2.21 -1.99
C ALA A 51 -21.53 2.63 -3.42
N ARG A 52 -20.78 2.17 -4.44
CA ARG A 52 -21.00 2.41 -5.87
C ARG A 52 -21.39 1.14 -6.63
N GLY A 53 -21.76 0.07 -5.92
CA GLY A 53 -22.08 -1.23 -6.54
C GLY A 53 -20.88 -1.88 -7.24
N GLY A 54 -19.66 -1.49 -6.87
CA GLY A 54 -18.40 -2.04 -7.36
C GLY A 54 -17.85 -3.14 -6.44
N SER A 55 -16.55 -3.42 -6.58
CA SER A 55 -15.84 -4.41 -5.74
C SER A 55 -14.38 -4.01 -5.49
N ALA A 56 -13.77 -4.62 -4.47
CA ALA A 56 -12.35 -4.44 -4.18
C ALA A 56 -11.71 -5.80 -3.82
N LEU A 57 -10.67 -6.17 -4.55
CA LEU A 57 -9.86 -7.37 -4.34
C LEU A 57 -8.60 -7.02 -3.55
N ALA A 58 -8.37 -7.71 -2.43
CA ALA A 58 -7.10 -7.63 -1.71
C ALA A 58 -6.06 -8.55 -2.37
N LEU A 59 -4.91 -7.99 -2.74
CA LEU A 59 -3.77 -8.72 -3.28
C LEU A 59 -2.65 -8.77 -2.23
N VAL A 60 -2.41 -9.95 -1.66
CA VAL A 60 -1.41 -10.16 -0.61
C VAL A 60 -0.18 -10.82 -1.22
N ALA A 61 0.99 -10.17 -1.16
CA ALA A 61 2.21 -10.70 -1.77
C ALA A 61 3.03 -11.52 -0.76
N ASP A 62 3.20 -12.81 -1.02
CA ASP A 62 4.21 -13.65 -0.39
C ASP A 62 5.56 -13.41 -1.10
N HIS A 63 6.47 -12.71 -0.43
CA HIS A 63 7.74 -12.33 -1.01
C HIS A 63 8.79 -13.45 -1.04
N GLY A 64 8.56 -14.57 -0.34
CA GLY A 64 9.51 -15.70 -0.26
C GLY A 64 10.90 -15.38 0.29
N LEU A 65 11.12 -14.19 0.87
CA LEU A 65 12.44 -13.73 1.34
C LEU A 65 12.85 -14.33 2.69
N ARG A 66 11.89 -14.79 3.48
CA ARG A 66 12.09 -15.47 4.77
C ARG A 66 11.15 -16.66 4.87
N PRO A 67 11.49 -17.69 5.67
CA PRO A 67 10.64 -18.87 5.86
C PRO A 67 9.19 -18.53 6.27
N ASP A 68 9.02 -17.51 7.11
CA ASP A 68 7.70 -17.14 7.65
C ASP A 68 6.82 -16.34 6.67
N SER A 69 7.34 -15.98 5.49
CA SER A 69 6.66 -15.13 4.51
C SER A 69 5.30 -15.68 4.08
N ALA A 70 5.22 -16.99 3.82
CA ALA A 70 3.99 -17.64 3.41
C ALA A 70 2.95 -17.63 4.54
N ALA A 71 3.36 -18.00 5.76
CA ALA A 71 2.50 -18.01 6.94
C ALA A 71 1.96 -16.61 7.27
N GLU A 72 2.77 -15.56 7.10
CA GLU A 72 2.31 -14.18 7.26
C GLU A 72 1.29 -13.77 6.19
N ALA A 73 1.53 -14.10 4.93
CA ALA A 73 0.59 -13.83 3.84
C ALA A 73 -0.74 -14.56 4.06
N GLU A 74 -0.70 -15.82 4.49
CA GLU A 74 -1.86 -16.62 4.85
C GLU A 74 -2.61 -16.02 6.05
N ALA A 75 -1.91 -15.58 7.09
CA ALA A 75 -2.52 -14.94 8.26
C ALA A 75 -3.27 -13.64 7.88
N VAL A 76 -2.66 -12.80 7.03
CA VAL A 76 -3.30 -11.58 6.52
C VAL A 76 -4.52 -11.93 5.68
N ALA A 77 -4.40 -12.89 4.77
CA ALA A 77 -5.49 -13.31 3.91
C ALA A 77 -6.66 -13.90 4.72
N GLY A 78 -6.36 -14.78 5.68
CA GLY A 78 -7.36 -15.40 6.54
C GLY A 78 -8.13 -14.37 7.38
N ARG A 79 -7.46 -13.34 7.90
CA ARG A 79 -8.14 -12.24 8.63
C ARG A 79 -9.12 -11.46 7.76
N LEU A 80 -8.77 -11.21 6.50
CA LEU A 80 -9.64 -10.51 5.57
C LEU A 80 -10.79 -11.42 5.10
N GLN A 81 -10.51 -12.67 4.77
CA GLN A 81 -11.50 -13.67 4.35
C GLN A 81 -12.53 -13.97 5.45
N ALA A 82 -12.09 -14.06 6.70
CA ALA A 82 -12.98 -14.25 7.86
C ALA A 82 -14.02 -13.12 8.02
N ARG A 83 -13.81 -11.99 7.34
CA ARG A 83 -14.71 -10.83 7.33
C ARG A 83 -15.46 -10.67 6.01
N GLY A 84 -15.40 -11.69 5.14
CA GLY A 84 -16.11 -11.73 3.87
C GLY A 84 -15.42 -10.97 2.73
N HIS A 85 -14.14 -10.60 2.89
CA HIS A 85 -13.42 -9.90 1.83
C HIS A 85 -12.83 -10.88 0.80
N GLU A 86 -12.83 -10.46 -0.47
CA GLU A 86 -12.16 -11.19 -1.55
C GLU A 86 -10.65 -10.97 -1.46
N VAL A 87 -9.88 -12.06 -1.43
CA VAL A 87 -8.43 -12.01 -1.27
C VAL A 87 -7.77 -12.98 -2.24
N ARG A 88 -6.63 -12.56 -2.82
CA ARG A 88 -5.72 -13.41 -3.59
C ARG A 88 -4.30 -13.27 -3.05
N ILE A 89 -3.67 -14.41 -2.73
CA ILE A 89 -2.25 -14.47 -2.37
C ILE A 89 -1.42 -14.58 -3.66
N LEU A 90 -0.33 -13.83 -3.74
CA LEU A 90 0.60 -13.79 -4.87
C LEU A 90 1.98 -14.25 -4.41
N SER A 91 2.43 -15.42 -4.87
CA SER A 91 3.78 -15.92 -4.59
C SER A 91 4.79 -15.32 -5.57
N LEU A 92 5.79 -14.61 -5.06
CA LEU A 92 6.78 -13.91 -5.91
C LEU A 92 7.96 -14.79 -6.34
N GLY A 93 8.27 -15.87 -5.62
CA GLY A 93 9.28 -16.87 -6.01
C GLY A 93 10.67 -16.30 -6.35
N LEU A 94 11.16 -15.33 -5.58
CA LEU A 94 12.38 -14.59 -5.93
C LEU A 94 13.67 -15.35 -5.54
N PRO A 95 14.61 -15.55 -6.49
CA PRO A 95 15.90 -16.12 -6.15
C PRO A 95 16.75 -15.14 -5.34
N SER A 96 17.51 -15.68 -4.38
CA SER A 96 18.54 -14.98 -3.62
C SER A 96 19.60 -14.36 -4.55
N GLY A 97 20.22 -13.25 -4.14
CA GLY A 97 21.31 -12.62 -4.90
C GLY A 97 21.43 -11.11 -4.68
N PRO A 98 22.38 -10.43 -5.33
CA PRO A 98 22.68 -9.00 -5.11
C PRO A 98 21.48 -8.11 -5.42
N ALA A 99 21.26 -7.00 -4.71
CA ALA A 99 20.10 -6.12 -4.92
C ALA A 99 18.72 -6.82 -4.79
N LEU A 100 18.63 -7.85 -3.95
CA LEU A 100 17.41 -8.62 -3.65
C LEU A 100 16.20 -7.72 -3.35
N HIS A 101 16.38 -6.66 -2.57
CA HIS A 101 15.29 -5.74 -2.20
C HIS A 101 14.71 -4.97 -3.39
N GLU A 102 15.56 -4.49 -4.30
CA GLU A 102 15.11 -3.76 -5.50
C GLU A 102 14.40 -4.72 -6.47
N ARG A 103 14.94 -5.94 -6.63
CA ARG A 103 14.24 -7.00 -7.38
C ARG A 103 12.90 -7.34 -6.75
N ALA A 104 12.84 -7.48 -5.43
CA ALA A 104 11.60 -7.78 -4.72
C ALA A 104 10.56 -6.70 -4.88
N ARG A 105 10.95 -5.42 -4.84
CA ARG A 105 10.06 -4.29 -5.09
C ARG A 105 9.48 -4.31 -6.51
N ARG A 106 10.32 -4.57 -7.52
CA ARG A 106 9.89 -4.65 -8.92
C ARG A 106 8.99 -5.86 -9.18
N ALA A 107 9.38 -7.04 -8.71
CA ALA A 107 8.60 -8.26 -8.85
C ALA A 107 7.24 -8.14 -8.17
N ARG A 108 7.17 -7.52 -6.98
CA ARG A 108 5.90 -7.26 -6.30
C ARG A 108 4.98 -6.37 -7.13
N LEU A 109 5.49 -5.25 -7.67
CA LEU A 109 4.66 -4.37 -8.49
C LEU A 109 4.16 -5.08 -9.76
N ALA A 110 5.04 -5.86 -10.41
CA ALA A 110 4.67 -6.63 -11.60
C ALA A 110 3.60 -7.70 -11.29
N ALA A 111 3.73 -8.43 -10.18
CA ALA A 111 2.75 -9.42 -9.76
C ALA A 111 1.39 -8.77 -9.41
N LEU A 112 1.42 -7.62 -8.72
CA LEU A 112 0.20 -6.86 -8.42
C LEU A 112 -0.48 -6.35 -9.69
N GLU A 113 0.28 -5.83 -10.65
CA GLU A 113 -0.24 -5.40 -11.95
C GLU A 113 -0.89 -6.56 -12.69
N ALA A 114 -0.20 -7.70 -12.82
CA ALA A 114 -0.71 -8.87 -13.53
C ALA A 114 -2.01 -9.37 -12.89
N ALA A 115 -2.02 -9.56 -11.57
CA ALA A 115 -3.19 -10.03 -10.85
C ALA A 115 -4.38 -9.06 -10.91
N ALA A 116 -4.12 -7.75 -10.86
CA ALA A 116 -5.18 -6.74 -11.02
C ALA A 116 -5.77 -6.77 -12.45
N SER A 117 -4.92 -6.91 -13.47
CA SER A 117 -5.34 -7.06 -14.86
C SER A 117 -6.19 -8.32 -15.08
N GLU A 118 -5.72 -9.47 -14.61
CA GLU A 118 -6.45 -10.76 -14.67
C GLU A 118 -7.81 -10.69 -13.96
N ALA A 119 -7.89 -9.96 -12.85
CA ALA A 119 -9.12 -9.74 -12.11
C ALA A 119 -10.03 -8.68 -12.77
N GLY A 120 -9.66 -8.09 -13.90
CA GLY A 120 -10.43 -7.02 -14.55
C GLY A 120 -10.60 -5.78 -13.67
N ALA A 121 -9.60 -5.49 -12.83
CA ALA A 121 -9.56 -4.35 -11.92
C ALA A 121 -8.54 -3.31 -12.41
N PRO A 122 -8.94 -2.32 -13.24
CA PRO A 122 -8.01 -1.42 -13.90
C PRO A 122 -7.41 -0.37 -12.95
N TRP A 123 -7.88 -0.27 -11.71
CA TRP A 123 -7.32 0.62 -10.68
C TRP A 123 -6.66 -0.18 -9.57
N LEU A 124 -5.34 -0.07 -9.46
CA LEU A 124 -4.52 -0.71 -8.43
C LEU A 124 -4.12 0.30 -7.35
N LEU A 125 -4.66 0.18 -6.15
CA LEU A 125 -4.35 1.07 -5.03
C LEU A 125 -3.18 0.53 -4.20
N LEU A 126 -2.28 1.43 -3.79
CA LEU A 126 -1.17 1.14 -2.89
C LEU A 126 -1.19 2.07 -1.69
N GLY A 127 -1.01 1.51 -0.49
CA GLY A 127 -1.00 2.25 0.78
C GLY A 127 0.29 3.02 1.03
N HIS A 128 0.55 4.03 0.20
CA HIS A 128 1.63 5.00 0.44
C HIS A 128 1.06 6.26 1.09
N HIS A 129 1.80 6.83 2.03
CA HIS A 129 1.36 7.95 2.87
C HIS A 129 2.43 9.04 3.01
N ARG A 130 2.15 10.08 3.82
CA ARG A 130 3.00 11.27 3.95
C ARG A 130 4.45 10.97 4.32
N ARG A 131 4.67 9.95 5.16
CA ARG A 131 6.03 9.53 5.54
C ARG A 131 6.79 8.89 4.37
N ASP A 132 6.12 8.16 3.48
CA ASP A 132 6.76 7.57 2.29
C ASP A 132 7.19 8.64 1.29
N GLN A 133 6.42 9.73 1.20
CA GLN A 133 6.76 10.89 0.40
C GLN A 133 8.04 11.55 0.91
N ALA A 134 8.10 11.83 2.22
CA ALA A 134 9.28 12.39 2.87
C ALA A 134 10.51 11.49 2.71
N GLU A 135 10.36 10.17 2.94
CA GLU A 135 11.45 9.21 2.71
C GLU A 135 11.93 9.26 1.26
N THR A 136 11.01 9.26 0.29
CA THR A 136 11.37 9.26 -1.14
C THR A 136 12.10 10.53 -1.54
N LEU A 137 11.66 11.69 -1.05
CA LEU A 137 12.32 12.97 -1.28
C LEU A 137 13.74 12.98 -0.73
N LEU A 138 13.92 12.57 0.54
CA LEU A 138 15.23 12.51 1.20
C LEU A 138 16.18 11.53 0.48
N PHE A 139 15.69 10.38 0.03
CA PHE A 139 16.50 9.46 -0.76
C PHE A 139 16.98 10.06 -2.08
N ARG A 140 16.15 10.88 -2.74
CA ARG A 140 16.51 11.56 -4.00
C ARG A 140 17.50 12.69 -3.75
N LEU A 141 17.31 13.46 -2.68
CA LEU A 141 18.25 14.49 -2.22
C LEU A 141 19.64 13.90 -1.95
N LEU A 142 19.70 12.82 -1.17
CA LEU A 142 20.97 12.14 -0.84
C LEU A 142 21.70 11.54 -2.06
N ARG A 143 21.00 11.34 -3.19
CA ARG A 143 21.58 10.85 -4.45
C ARG A 143 21.98 11.96 -5.42
N GLY A 144 21.89 13.24 -5.02
CA GLY A 144 22.28 14.37 -5.88
C GLY A 144 21.31 14.63 -7.04
N SER A 145 20.03 14.32 -6.87
CA SER A 145 19.02 14.57 -7.91
C SER A 145 18.75 16.08 -8.01
N GLY A 146 18.85 16.66 -9.22
CA GLY A 146 18.54 18.08 -9.47
C GLY A 146 17.07 18.45 -9.21
N GLU A 147 16.67 19.69 -9.45
CA GLU A 147 15.34 20.24 -9.08
C GLU A 147 14.13 19.42 -9.60
N THR A 148 14.21 18.88 -10.82
CA THR A 148 13.19 17.95 -11.38
C THR A 148 13.21 16.55 -10.75
N GLY A 149 14.33 16.18 -10.11
CA GLY A 149 14.50 14.96 -9.33
C GLY A 149 13.97 15.05 -7.90
N LEU A 150 13.41 16.19 -7.48
CA LEU A 150 12.81 16.39 -6.15
C LEU A 150 11.30 16.13 -6.11
N ALA A 151 10.65 15.87 -7.25
CA ALA A 151 9.29 15.34 -7.22
C ALA A 151 9.30 14.03 -6.41
N ALA A 152 8.33 13.81 -5.54
CA ALA A 152 8.25 12.57 -4.77
C ALA A 152 7.36 11.55 -5.54
N MET A 153 6.46 10.81 -4.89
CA MET A 153 5.56 9.89 -5.62
C MET A 153 4.36 10.63 -6.21
N ALA A 154 4.02 10.34 -7.46
CA ALA A 154 2.79 10.82 -8.07
C ALA A 154 1.55 10.08 -7.50
N PRO A 155 0.41 10.78 -7.35
CA PRO A 155 -0.84 10.18 -6.85
C PRO A 155 -1.45 9.16 -7.82
N ALA A 156 -1.25 9.36 -9.12
CA ALA A 156 -1.62 8.41 -10.16
C ALA A 156 -0.40 8.10 -11.06
N ARG A 157 -0.28 6.85 -11.50
CA ARG A 157 0.74 6.42 -12.46
C ARG A 157 0.19 5.30 -13.34
N ALA A 158 0.20 5.52 -14.65
CA ALA A 158 -0.11 4.47 -15.61
C ALA A 158 0.99 3.40 -15.62
N LEU A 159 0.57 2.13 -15.54
CA LEU A 159 1.33 0.94 -15.93
C LEU A 159 0.71 0.37 -17.21
N PRO A 160 1.37 -0.56 -17.91
CA PRO A 160 0.85 -1.12 -19.17
C PRO A 160 -0.60 -1.59 -19.09
N ASN A 161 -1.03 -2.19 -17.97
CA ASN A 161 -2.37 -2.79 -17.87
C ASN A 161 -3.30 -2.13 -16.84
N VAL A 162 -2.78 -1.29 -15.94
CA VAL A 162 -3.55 -0.71 -14.83
C VAL A 162 -3.11 0.71 -14.50
N MET A 163 -3.99 1.46 -13.85
CA MET A 163 -3.66 2.74 -13.21
C MET A 163 -3.31 2.51 -11.74
N VAL A 164 -2.07 2.81 -11.35
CA VAL A 164 -1.67 2.75 -9.94
C VAL A 164 -2.08 4.05 -9.24
N LEU A 165 -2.88 3.91 -8.18
CA LEU A 165 -3.41 5.00 -7.38
C LEU A 165 -2.83 5.00 -5.96
N ARG A 166 -2.57 6.20 -5.44
CA ARG A 166 -2.08 6.44 -4.07
C ARG A 166 -2.93 7.55 -3.43
N PRO A 167 -4.19 7.27 -3.06
CA PRO A 167 -5.10 8.30 -2.55
C PRO A 167 -4.68 8.90 -1.20
N LEU A 168 -3.82 8.19 -0.44
CA LEU A 168 -3.49 8.54 0.94
C LEU A 168 -2.12 9.24 1.09
N LEU A 169 -1.53 9.76 0.00
CA LEU A 169 -0.17 10.31 0.01
C LEU A 169 0.07 11.43 1.01
N ASP A 170 -0.94 12.23 1.32
CA ASP A 170 -0.83 13.33 2.30
C ASP A 170 -1.35 12.94 3.69
N MET A 171 -1.85 11.69 3.84
CA MET A 171 -2.47 11.21 5.06
C MET A 171 -1.42 10.94 6.15
N PRO A 172 -1.64 11.41 7.40
CA PRO A 172 -0.84 11.02 8.56
C PRO A 172 -1.04 9.53 8.91
N VAL A 173 0.04 8.86 9.30
CA VAL A 173 0.03 7.44 9.72
C VAL A 173 -0.98 7.18 10.85
N ALA A 174 -1.07 8.08 11.83
CA ALA A 174 -1.99 7.94 12.96
C ALA A 174 -3.47 7.82 12.55
N ARG A 175 -3.87 8.45 11.43
CA ARG A 175 -5.23 8.33 10.88
C ARG A 175 -5.46 6.94 10.26
N LEU A 176 -4.44 6.37 9.64
CA LEU A 176 -4.48 5.02 9.06
C LEU A 176 -4.56 3.96 10.16
N GLU A 177 -3.76 4.12 11.22
CA GLU A 177 -3.84 3.28 12.41
C GLU A 177 -5.21 3.37 13.08
N ALA A 178 -5.74 4.58 13.26
CA ALA A 178 -7.09 4.79 13.79
C ALA A 178 -8.18 4.15 12.91
N THR A 179 -8.03 4.19 11.58
CA THR A 179 -8.95 3.54 10.63
C THR A 179 -8.97 2.03 10.81
N VAL A 180 -7.80 1.41 10.96
CA VAL A 180 -7.68 -0.04 11.15
C VAL A 180 -8.20 -0.45 12.54
N ALA A 181 -7.86 0.32 13.58
CA ALA A 181 -8.35 0.10 14.94
C ALA A 181 -9.88 0.24 15.02
N GLY A 182 -10.46 1.26 14.39
CA GLY A 182 -11.91 1.46 14.32
C GLY A 182 -12.65 0.37 13.57
N ALA A 183 -11.97 -0.36 12.68
CA ALA A 183 -12.51 -1.55 12.02
C ALA A 183 -12.32 -2.83 12.84
N GLY A 184 -11.62 -2.79 13.99
CA GLY A 184 -11.31 -3.98 14.79
C GLY A 184 -10.43 -4.98 14.05
N LEU A 185 -9.52 -4.48 13.21
CA LEU A 185 -8.48 -5.30 12.56
C LEU A 185 -7.15 -5.13 13.31
N GLU A 186 -6.45 -6.22 13.50
CA GLU A 186 -5.10 -6.21 14.07
C GLU A 186 -4.06 -6.29 12.93
N PRO A 187 -3.23 -5.25 12.72
CA PRO A 187 -2.14 -5.31 11.76
C PRO A 187 -1.08 -6.33 12.13
N VAL A 188 -0.48 -6.96 11.13
CA VAL A 188 0.78 -7.68 11.33
C VAL A 188 1.89 -6.64 11.49
N ARG A 189 2.54 -6.61 12.67
CA ARG A 189 3.72 -5.78 12.90
C ARG A 189 4.95 -6.55 12.41
N ASP A 190 5.38 -6.28 11.18
CA ASP A 190 6.61 -6.85 10.64
C ASP A 190 7.84 -6.36 11.45
N PRO A 191 8.62 -7.25 12.08
CA PRO A 191 9.84 -6.88 12.82
C PRO A 191 10.90 -6.17 11.97
N SER A 192 10.91 -6.40 10.65
CA SER A 192 11.88 -5.82 9.71
C SER A 192 11.63 -4.33 9.41
N ASN A 193 10.48 -3.78 9.78
CA ASN A 193 10.19 -2.35 9.63
C ASN A 193 11.10 -1.45 10.50
N GLY A 194 11.74 -2.03 11.54
CA GLY A 194 12.70 -1.37 12.42
C GLY A 194 14.16 -1.73 12.16
N ASP A 195 14.49 -2.54 11.15
CA ASP A 195 15.86 -3.06 10.98
C ASP A 195 16.82 -2.00 10.38
N PRO A 196 17.80 -1.49 11.16
CA PRO A 196 18.70 -0.42 10.76
C PRO A 196 19.67 -0.80 9.63
N ARG A 197 19.68 -2.05 9.17
CA ARG A 197 20.42 -2.45 7.96
C ARG A 197 19.81 -1.86 6.69
N PHE A 198 18.52 -1.52 6.71
CA PHE A 198 17.86 -0.87 5.58
C PHE A 198 18.06 0.64 5.61
N ALA A 199 18.46 1.20 4.47
CA ALA A 199 18.67 2.64 4.34
C ALA A 199 17.42 3.44 4.73
N ARG A 200 16.22 2.94 4.41
CA ARG A 200 14.94 3.56 4.79
C ARG A 200 14.66 3.46 6.29
N ALA A 201 14.97 2.34 6.93
CA ALA A 201 14.84 2.20 8.38
C ALA A 201 15.82 3.10 9.15
N ARG A 202 17.06 3.28 8.66
CA ARG A 202 17.98 4.28 9.21
C ARG A 202 17.45 5.70 9.08
N LEU A 203 16.88 6.01 7.92
CA LEU A 203 16.25 7.31 7.68
C LEU A 203 15.03 7.52 8.59
N ARG A 204 14.22 6.47 8.82
CA ARG A 204 13.09 6.48 9.78
C ARG A 204 13.57 6.75 11.20
N ALA A 205 14.65 6.10 11.64
CA ALA A 205 15.25 6.34 12.95
C ALA A 205 15.75 7.79 13.10
N ALA A 206 16.36 8.35 12.05
CA ALA A 206 16.82 9.74 12.04
C ALA A 206 15.66 10.75 12.03
N LEU A 207 14.55 10.45 11.35
CA LEU A 207 13.36 11.31 11.30
C LEU A 207 12.52 11.23 12.59
N GLY A 208 12.51 10.09 13.29
CA GLY A 208 11.83 9.93 14.58
C GLY A 208 12.44 10.75 15.71
N ALA A 209 13.66 11.28 15.53
CA ALA A 209 14.31 12.20 16.47
C ALA A 209 13.85 13.66 16.33
N VAL A 210 13.00 13.96 15.34
CA VAL A 210 12.40 15.28 15.12
C VAL A 210 10.88 15.09 15.11
N SER A 211 10.31 14.89 16.30
CA SER A 211 8.86 14.88 16.53
C SER A 211 8.37 16.29 16.86
#